data_AF-A0A1M5I6A7-F1
#
_entry.id   AF-A0A1M5I6A7-F1
#
_cell.length_a   1.000
_cell.length_b   1.000
_cell.length_c   1.000
_cell.angle_alpha   90.00
_cell.angle_beta   90.00
_cell.angle_gamma   90.00
#
_symmetry.space_group_name_H-M   'P 1'
#
loop_
_entity.id
_entity.type
_entity.pdbx_description
1 polymer ?
#
loop_
_entity_poly.entity_id
_entity_poly.type
_entity_poly.pdbx_seq_one_letter_code
_entity_poly.pdbx_strand_id
1 'polypeptide(L)'
;MGYFVALAMPDNQFPVFEVALEMRRRKWEWRVSTSKGDVVMQGSESSRPAANYKANRALFLLLLSAPYRSSRLSTPPQPRTQSGAS
;
A
#
# COMPACT_ATOMS: atom_id res chain seq x y z
N MET A 1 -17.26 -22.43 -25.14
CA MET A 1 -17.02 -22.19 -23.71
C MET A 1 -15.61 -21.65 -23.55
N GLY A 2 -15.47 -20.32 -23.59
CA GLY A 2 -14.16 -19.67 -23.45
C GLY A 2 -13.75 -19.63 -21.99
N TYR A 3 -12.63 -20.25 -21.67
CA TYR A 3 -12.01 -20.12 -20.36
C TYR A 3 -11.32 -18.75 -20.30
N PHE A 4 -11.81 -17.85 -19.46
CA PHE A 4 -11.01 -16.72 -19.03
C PHE A 4 -9.90 -17.30 -18.17
N VAL A 5 -8.69 -17.38 -18.72
CA VAL A 5 -7.49 -17.52 -17.91
C VAL A 5 -7.42 -16.23 -17.11
N ALA A 6 -7.97 -16.24 -15.90
CA ALA A 6 -7.50 -15.37 -14.85
C ALA A 6 -6.05 -15.77 -14.64
N LEU A 7 -5.16 -15.21 -15.46
CA LEU A 7 -3.75 -15.13 -15.13
C LEU A 7 -3.79 -14.58 -13.73
N ALA A 8 -3.36 -15.39 -12.76
CA ALA A 8 -3.14 -14.96 -11.41
C ALA A 8 -2.17 -13.78 -11.52
N MET A 9 -2.72 -12.58 -11.69
CA MET A 9 -2.04 -11.35 -11.34
C MET A 9 -1.63 -11.65 -9.92
N PRO A 10 -0.33 -11.75 -9.60
CA PRO A 10 0.06 -12.03 -8.24
C PRO A 10 -0.67 -10.99 -7.40
N ASP A 11 -1.59 -11.43 -6.53
CA ASP A 11 -2.74 -10.64 -6.07
C ASP A 11 -2.35 -9.35 -5.32
N ASN A 12 -1.05 -9.09 -5.16
CA ASN A 12 -0.47 -7.88 -4.57
C ASN A 12 0.61 -7.23 -5.47
N GLN A 13 0.41 -7.17 -6.79
CA GLN A 13 1.40 -6.53 -7.67
C GLN A 13 1.67 -5.06 -7.27
N PHE A 14 0.68 -4.35 -6.74
CA PHE A 14 0.84 -2.98 -6.23
C PHE A 14 0.43 -2.90 -4.76
N PRO A 15 1.18 -2.17 -3.91
CA PRO A 15 0.76 -1.94 -2.55
C PRO A 15 -0.49 -1.08 -2.53
N VAL A 16 -1.44 -1.50 -1.71
CA VAL A 16 -2.67 -0.76 -1.41
C VAL A 16 -2.42 0.09 -0.17
N PHE A 17 -2.84 1.34 -0.24
CA PHE A 17 -2.77 2.29 0.86
C PHE A 17 -4.17 2.72 1.26
N GLU A 18 -4.42 2.77 2.55
CA GLU A 18 -5.68 3.15 3.16
C GLU A 18 -5.52 4.46 3.92
N VAL A 19 -6.54 5.31 3.83
CA VAL A 19 -6.59 6.59 4.56
C VAL A 19 -7.65 6.49 5.64
N ALA A 20 -7.26 6.74 6.88
CA ALA A 20 -8.17 6.78 8.01
C ALA A 20 -8.13 8.15 8.70
N LEU A 21 -9.30 8.65 9.08
CA LEU A 21 -9.47 9.86 9.88
C LEU A 21 -10.16 9.49 11.19
N GLU A 22 -9.59 9.92 12.31
CA GLU A 22 -10.10 9.65 13.64
C GLU A 22 -10.15 10.96 14.44
N MET A 23 -11.28 11.24 15.08
CA MET A 23 -11.36 12.39 15.97
C MET A 23 -10.78 12.01 17.33
N ARG A 24 -9.67 12.65 17.71
CA ARG A 24 -9.00 12.46 18.99
C ARG A 24 -9.02 13.74 19.80
N ARG A 25 -9.84 13.74 20.86
CA ARG A 25 -10.09 14.87 21.77
C ARG A 25 -10.62 16.11 21.03
N ARG A 26 -9.72 16.98 20.58
CA ARG A 26 -10.02 18.27 19.92
C ARG A 26 -9.34 18.39 18.55
N LYS A 27 -8.70 17.33 18.07
CA LYS A 27 -8.02 17.30 16.78
C LYS A 27 -8.50 16.11 15.97
N TRP A 28 -8.39 16.24 14.66
CA TRP A 28 -8.59 15.17 13.71
C TRP A 28 -7.24 14.56 13.40
N GLU A 29 -7.01 13.35 13.89
CA GLU A 29 -5.87 12.55 13.49
C GLU A 29 -6.16 11.93 12.12
N TRP A 30 -5.14 11.89 11.28
CA TRP A 30 -5.19 11.22 10.01
C TRP A 30 -3.97 10.31 9.89
N ARG A 31 -4.15 9.19 9.19
CA ARG A 31 -3.08 8.23 8.91
C ARG A 31 -3.26 7.64 7.53
N VAL A 32 -2.13 7.34 6.90
CA VAL A 32 -2.01 6.53 5.68
C VAL A 32 -1.35 5.23 6.09
N SER A 33 -2.05 4.12 5.92
CA SER A 33 -1.57 2.79 6.27
C SER A 33 -1.45 1.90 5.04
N THR A 34 -0.62 0.87 5.11
CA THR A 34 -0.66 -0.25 4.15
C THR A 34 -1.89 -1.11 4.41
N SER A 35 -2.29 -1.95 3.45
CA SER A 35 -3.32 -2.98 3.66
C SER A 35 -2.99 -4.00 4.76
N LYS A 36 -1.74 -4.05 5.23
CA LYS A 36 -1.32 -4.85 6.39
C LYS A 36 -1.53 -4.13 7.72
N GLY A 37 -1.96 -2.86 7.69
CA GLY A 37 -2.15 -2.02 8.87
C GLY A 37 -0.93 -1.20 9.26
N ASP A 38 0.21 -1.34 8.57
CA ASP A 38 1.43 -0.59 8.88
C ASP A 38 1.23 0.89 8.57
N VAL A 39 1.42 1.76 9.56
CA VAL A 39 1.29 3.21 9.36
C VAL A 39 2.52 3.74 8.63
N VAL A 40 2.30 4.29 7.43
CA VAL A 40 3.36 4.86 6.58
C VAL A 40 3.52 6.35 6.86
N MET A 41 2.41 7.06 7.07
CA MET A 41 2.38 8.48 7.38
C MET A 41 1.23 8.78 8.34
N GLN A 42 1.40 9.76 9.23
CA GLN A 42 0.34 10.21 10.13
C GLN A 42 0.49 11.69 10.49
N GLY A 43 -0.59 12.29 10.96
CA GLY A 43 -0.60 13.66 11.46
C GLY A 43 -1.90 14.01 12.16
N SER A 44 -2.01 15.27 12.58
CA SER A 44 -3.20 15.80 13.24
C SER A 44 -3.52 17.20 12.72
N GLU A 45 -4.80 17.51 12.56
CA GLU A 45 -5.29 18.82 12.14
C GLU A 45 -6.45 19.30 13.03
N SER A 46 -6.74 20.59 13.00
CA SER A 46 -7.81 21.18 13.81
C SER A 46 -9.22 20.87 13.30
N SER A 47 -9.36 20.48 12.02
CA SER A 47 -10.65 20.23 11.39
C SER A 47 -10.63 18.99 10.50
N ARG A 48 -11.81 18.37 10.31
CA ARG A 48 -11.97 17.21 9.43
C ARG A 48 -11.57 17.49 7.98
N PRO A 49 -11.96 18.62 7.35
CA PRO A 49 -11.54 18.93 5.98
C PRO A 49 -10.03 19.12 5.86
N ALA A 50 -9.39 19.76 6.84
CA ALA A 50 -7.93 19.92 6.85
C ALA A 50 -7.22 18.57 6.98
N ALA A 51 -7.68 17.70 7.88
CA ALA A 51 -7.16 16.35 8.03
C ALA A 51 -7.30 15.53 6.73
N ASN A 52 -8.46 15.61 6.06
CA ASN A 52 -8.71 14.91 4.80
C ASN A 52 -7.77 15.40 3.69
N TYR A 53 -7.62 16.72 3.56
CA TYR A 53 -6.69 17.32 2.60
C TYR A 53 -5.25 16.86 2.85
N LYS A 54 -4.79 16.91 4.10
CA LYS A 54 -3.43 16.53 4.48
C LYS A 54 -3.16 15.04 4.25
N ALA A 55 -4.13 14.18 4.58
CA ALA A 55 -4.02 12.75 4.34
C ALA A 55 -3.93 12.41 2.86
N ASN A 56 -4.81 12.98 2.02
CA ASN A 56 -4.78 12.76 0.58
C ASN A 56 -3.53 13.36 -0.07
N ARG A 57 -3.07 14.52 0.38
CA ARG A 57 -1.81 15.12 -0.07
C ARG A 57 -0.62 14.23 0.28
N ALA A 58 -0.60 13.67 1.49
CA ALA A 58 0.44 12.73 1.93
C ALA A 58 0.44 11.46 1.06
N LEU A 59 -0.74 10.88 0.81
CA LEU A 59 -0.89 9.73 -0.09
C LEU A 59 -0.41 10.05 -1.51
N PHE A 60 -0.78 11.21 -2.07
CA PHE A 60 -0.34 11.62 -3.39
C PHE A 60 1.19 11.73 -3.48
N LEU A 61 1.83 12.36 -2.48
CA LEU A 61 3.28 12.47 -2.42
C LEU A 61 3.97 11.11 -2.24
N LEU A 62 3.38 10.22 -1.43
CA LEU A 62 3.84 8.85 -1.27
C LEU A 62 3.83 8.13 -2.62
N LEU A 63 2.74 8.21 -3.37
CA LEU A 63 2.62 7.60 -4.69
C LEU A 63 3.60 8.23 -5.70
N LEU A 64 3.81 9.54 -5.65
CA LEU A 64 4.77 10.23 -6.51
C LEU A 64 6.22 9.76 -6.25
N SER A 65 6.57 9.50 -4.99
CA SER A 65 7.93 9.08 -4.60
C SER A 65 8.29 7.64 -5.00
N ALA A 66 7.35 6.88 -5.56
CA ALA A 66 7.52 5.51 -6.03
C ALA A 66 8.17 4.47 -5.06
N PRO A 67 7.98 4.52 -3.72
CA PRO A 67 8.58 3.57 -2.77
C PRO A 67 8.05 2.13 -2.96
N TYR A 68 6.91 1.99 -3.63
CA TYR A 68 6.33 0.72 -4.05
C TYR A 68 7.06 0.01 -5.20
N ARG A 69 8.02 0.66 -5.85
CA ARG A 69 8.89 0.04 -6.85
C ARG A 69 10.10 -0.66 -6.21
N SER A 70 10.56 -0.16 -5.07
CA SER A 70 11.75 -0.67 -4.37
C SER A 70 11.51 -2.06 -3.77
N SER A 71 10.30 -2.33 -3.27
CA SER A 71 9.92 -3.65 -2.73
C SER A 71 9.90 -4.77 -3.78
N ARG A 72 9.87 -4.43 -5.08
CA ARG A 72 9.88 -5.41 -6.18
C ARG A 72 11.26 -5.95 -6.51
N LEU A 73 12.32 -5.22 -6.15
CA LEU A 73 13.70 -5.59 -6.51
C LEU A 73 14.33 -6.56 -5.51
N SER A 74 13.64 -6.87 -4.40
CA SER A 74 14.19 -7.70 -3.31
C SER A 74 13.83 -9.19 -3.39
N THR A 75 13.12 -9.64 -4.43
CA THR A 75 12.87 -11.08 -4.63
C THR A 75 13.87 -11.63 -5.65
N PRO A 76 15.03 -12.17 -5.24
CA PRO A 76 15.84 -12.97 -6.15
C PRO A 76 15.00 -14.18 -6.61
N PRO A 77 14.98 -14.51 -7.91
CA PRO A 77 14.31 -15.72 -8.38
C PRO A 77 14.96 -16.93 -7.70
N GLN A 78 14.20 -17.68 -6.89
CA GLN A 78 14.68 -18.96 -6.39
C GLN A 78 14.96 -19.87 -7.60
N PRO A 79 16.18 -20.41 -7.75
CA PRO A 79 16.42 -21.46 -8.72
C PRO A 79 15.64 -22.69 -8.29
N ARG A 80 14.58 -23.04 -9.04
CA ARG A 80 13.95 -24.35 -8.93
C ARG A 80 14.96 -25.37 -9.43
N THR A 81 15.61 -26.06 -8.52
CA THR A 81 16.35 -27.30 -8.82
C THR A 81 15.35 -28.31 -9.38
N GLN A 82 15.36 -28.50 -10.70
CA GLN A 82 14.75 -29.68 -11.32
C GLN A 82 15.59 -30.89 -10.90
N SER A 83 15.10 -31.65 -9.92
CA SER A 83 15.64 -32.98 -9.64
C SER A 83 14.74 -34.00 -10.32
N GLY A 84 15.04 -34.28 -11.59
CA GLY A 84 14.73 -35.56 -12.18
C GLY A 84 15.74 -36.59 -11.68
N ALA A 85 15.25 -37.67 -11.09
CA ALA A 85 15.92 -38.97 -10.95
C ALA A 85 14.76 -39.97 -10.76
N SER A 86 14.38 -40.70 -11.80
CA SER A 86 14.93 -42.01 -12.20
C SER A 86 14.61 -43.10 -11.19
#